data_AF-A0A6I7HVY7-F1
#
_entry.id   AF-A0A6I7HVY7-F1
#
_cell.length_a   1.000
_cell.length_b   1.000
_cell.length_c   1.000
_cell.angle_alpha   90.00
_cell.angle_beta   90.00
_cell.angle_gamma   90.00
#
_symmetry.space_group_name_H-M   'P 1'
#
loop_
_entity.id
_entity.type
_entity.pdbx_description
1 polymer ?
#
loop_
_entity_poly.entity_id
_entity_poly.type
_entity_poly.pdbx_seq_one_letter_code
_entity_poly.pdbx_strand_id
1 'polypeptide(L)'
;MKWIAIALNVLIPALALSGCNTTDALTPRADVGGGTQVASSPVTQSDTDQMAGVSAGQQSLAGQEYATPPQNTLEAQAQALAAGSQPMQPPPPVGGVTTQQQPAAQASSPAPTQTAALAPAKGTIRFLPIIGAPIQAVTPLSRQLGAEARAHGLAIKGSNDPAADHILKGYFSAFSEGGKVTIIYVWDILNQSGSRLHRIQGQEVVPSSATEAWAGVPASLMQQIATKTINEYTSWLAGHGG
;
A
#
# COMPACT_ATOMS: atom_id res chain seq x y z
N MET A 1 -36.17 -19.47 45.69
CA MET A 1 -34.90 -19.21 46.40
C MET A 1 -34.29 -17.93 45.85
N LYS A 2 -34.07 -16.91 46.71
CA LYS A 2 -33.43 -15.63 46.36
C LYS A 2 -31.92 -15.78 46.53
N TRP A 3 -31.16 -15.54 45.47
CA TRP A 3 -29.70 -15.57 45.52
C TRP A 3 -29.16 -14.16 45.78
N ILE A 4 -28.25 -14.10 46.74
CA ILE A 4 -27.79 -12.93 47.47
C ILE A 4 -26.71 -12.21 46.66
N ALA A 5 -26.87 -10.89 46.49
CA ALA A 5 -25.84 -9.99 46.01
C ALA A 5 -24.79 -9.79 47.10
N ILE A 6 -23.52 -10.07 46.79
CA ILE A 6 -22.37 -9.69 47.62
C ILE A 6 -21.58 -8.65 46.83
N ALA A 7 -21.84 -7.39 47.16
CA ALA A 7 -21.01 -6.26 46.80
C ALA A 7 -19.75 -6.31 47.68
N LEU A 8 -18.60 -6.66 47.10
CA LEU A 8 -17.31 -6.53 47.77
C LEU A 8 -16.68 -5.20 47.34
N ASN A 9 -16.91 -4.19 48.16
CA ASN A 9 -16.40 -2.84 48.03
C ASN A 9 -14.98 -2.80 48.62
N VAL A 10 -13.97 -3.11 47.80
CA VAL A 10 -12.56 -3.06 48.22
C VAL A 10 -12.04 -1.63 48.02
N LEU A 11 -12.06 -0.88 49.12
CA LEU A 11 -11.41 0.41 49.32
C LEU A 11 -9.88 0.23 49.24
N ILE A 12 -9.27 0.70 48.16
CA ILE A 12 -7.81 0.72 47.97
C ILE A 12 -7.26 2.02 48.59
N PRO A 13 -6.32 1.95 49.57
CA PRO A 13 -5.72 3.14 50.16
C PRO A 13 -4.73 3.79 49.19
N ALA A 14 -4.89 5.11 49.00
CA ALA A 14 -3.97 5.98 48.27
C ALA A 14 -2.65 6.13 49.04
N LEU A 15 -1.60 5.46 48.56
CA LEU A 15 -0.22 5.69 48.97
C LEU A 15 0.42 6.74 48.07
N ALA A 16 1.01 7.74 48.72
CA ALA A 16 1.69 8.88 48.12
C ALA A 16 2.90 8.47 47.27
N LEU A 17 3.02 9.06 46.08
CA LEU A 17 4.24 9.08 45.28
C LEU A 17 4.60 10.54 45.00
N SER A 18 5.27 11.17 45.96
CA SER A 18 6.16 12.31 45.68
C SER A 18 7.41 11.74 45.03
N GLY A 19 7.47 11.77 43.71
CA GLY A 19 8.65 11.41 42.92
C GLY A 19 9.09 12.61 42.09
N CYS A 20 9.99 13.43 42.63
CA CYS A 20 10.83 14.31 41.83
C CYS A 20 11.78 13.43 41.00
N ASN A 21 11.66 13.45 39.68
CA ASN A 21 12.68 12.87 38.81
C ASN A 21 13.03 13.89 37.72
N THR A 22 13.88 14.85 38.09
CA THR A 22 14.71 15.57 37.13
C THR A 22 16.13 15.07 37.35
N THR A 23 16.56 14.16 36.49
CA THR A 23 17.99 13.85 36.33
C THR A 23 18.39 14.45 34.99
N ASP A 24 18.70 15.74 35.07
CA ASP A 24 19.44 16.48 34.07
C ASP A 24 20.92 16.11 34.28
N ALA A 25 21.39 15.10 33.56
CA ALA A 25 22.82 14.87 33.29
C ALA A 25 22.98 13.65 32.38
N LEU A 26 23.93 13.75 31.45
CA LEU A 26 24.40 12.73 30.50
C LEU A 26 23.77 12.77 29.10
N THR A 27 23.76 13.96 28.48
CA THR A 27 24.21 14.02 27.08
C THR A 27 25.73 13.80 27.05
N PRO A 28 26.26 12.72 26.47
CA PRO A 28 27.66 12.67 26.12
C PRO A 28 27.90 13.79 25.10
N ARG A 29 28.83 14.70 25.42
CA ARG A 29 29.44 15.53 24.38
C ARG A 29 30.11 14.55 23.43
N ALA A 30 29.54 14.37 22.24
CA ALA A 30 30.26 13.74 21.15
C ALA A 30 31.45 14.66 20.83
N ASP A 31 32.62 14.24 21.27
CA ASP A 31 33.92 14.70 20.80
C ASP A 31 34.00 14.37 19.31
N VAL A 32 33.76 15.37 18.47
CA VAL A 32 33.98 15.26 17.03
C VAL A 32 35.46 15.48 16.78
N GLY A 33 36.16 14.37 16.57
CA GLY A 33 37.58 14.33 16.27
C GLY A 33 37.95 15.31 15.17
N GLY A 34 38.97 16.13 15.46
CA GLY A 34 39.73 16.85 14.47
C GLY A 34 40.46 15.87 13.56
N GLY A 35 40.13 15.91 12.28
CA GLY A 35 40.80 15.09 11.27
C GLY A 35 40.39 15.53 9.87
N THR A 36 41.21 16.39 9.26
CA THR A 36 41.27 16.71 7.83
C THR A 36 39.96 17.09 7.13
N GLN A 37 39.78 18.41 6.98
CA GLN A 37 38.79 19.00 6.08
C GLN A 37 39.15 18.62 4.63
N VAL A 38 38.53 17.58 4.09
CA VAL A 38 38.45 17.43 2.63
C VAL A 38 37.33 18.36 2.17
N ALA A 39 37.72 19.58 1.82
CA ALA A 39 36.82 20.55 1.20
C ALA A 39 36.30 19.96 -0.11
N SER A 40 35.04 19.54 -0.12
CA SER A 40 34.36 19.14 -1.35
C SER A 40 34.03 20.43 -2.11
N SER A 41 34.67 20.65 -3.26
CA SER A 41 34.38 21.78 -4.14
C SER A 41 32.91 21.75 -4.58
N PRO A 42 32.22 22.89 -4.68
CA PRO A 42 30.87 22.91 -5.23
C PRO A 42 30.88 22.41 -6.68
N VAL A 43 29.91 21.54 -7.01
CA VAL A 43 29.68 21.08 -8.38
C VAL A 43 29.45 22.30 -9.28
N THR A 44 30.28 22.46 -10.31
CA THR A 44 30.21 23.58 -11.25
C THR A 44 29.34 23.17 -12.44
N GLN A 45 28.67 24.12 -13.11
CA GLN A 45 27.80 23.81 -14.26
C GLN A 45 28.51 22.97 -15.35
N SER A 46 29.80 23.19 -15.57
CA SER A 46 30.59 22.41 -16.52
C SER A 46 30.65 20.90 -16.19
N ASP A 47 30.62 20.54 -14.90
CA ASP A 47 30.64 19.17 -14.42
C ASP A 47 29.26 18.50 -14.59
N THR A 48 28.19 19.28 -14.43
CA THR A 48 26.81 18.86 -14.74
C THR A 48 26.61 18.64 -16.24
N ASP A 49 27.15 19.54 -17.08
CA ASP A 49 27.09 19.44 -18.54
C ASP A 49 27.89 18.23 -19.06
N GLN A 50 28.99 17.90 -18.39
CA GLN A 50 29.83 16.74 -18.73
C GLN A 50 29.19 15.40 -18.33
N MET A 51 28.42 15.36 -17.22
CA MET A 51 27.59 14.20 -16.88
C MET A 51 26.33 14.09 -17.76
N ALA A 52 25.82 15.21 -18.28
CA ALA A 52 24.70 15.26 -19.23
C ALA A 52 25.13 15.07 -20.69
N GLY A 53 26.43 15.05 -20.97
CA GLY A 53 27.01 15.07 -22.31
C GLY A 53 27.08 13.70 -22.98
N VAL A 54 25.95 13.23 -23.49
CA VAL A 54 25.92 12.35 -24.67
C VAL A 54 26.54 13.12 -25.83
N SER A 55 27.57 12.54 -26.45
CA SER A 55 28.40 13.19 -27.46
C SER A 55 27.58 13.71 -28.65
N ALA A 56 27.56 15.03 -28.85
CA ALA A 56 27.10 15.66 -30.07
C ALA A 56 28.19 15.53 -31.15
N GLY A 57 28.12 14.42 -31.89
CA GLY A 57 28.81 14.23 -33.17
C GLY A 57 27.78 13.90 -34.25
N GLN A 58 27.46 14.88 -35.08
CA GLN A 58 26.56 14.71 -36.24
C GLN A 58 27.18 13.78 -37.28
N GLN A 59 26.47 12.72 -37.67
CA GLN A 59 26.33 12.38 -39.09
C GLN A 59 25.13 11.47 -39.37
N SER A 60 24.32 11.92 -40.32
CA SER A 60 23.07 11.34 -40.82
C SER A 60 23.33 10.06 -41.61
N LEU A 61 22.62 8.98 -41.32
CA LEU A 61 22.31 7.90 -42.29
C LEU A 61 21.22 6.96 -41.75
N ALA A 62 20.08 6.96 -42.45
CA ALA A 62 19.09 5.89 -42.65
C ALA A 62 18.51 5.13 -41.43
N GLY A 63 17.17 5.13 -41.37
CA GLY A 63 16.35 4.52 -40.32
C GLY A 63 16.64 3.05 -40.04
N GLN A 64 16.89 2.77 -38.78
CA GLN A 64 16.48 1.54 -38.12
C GLN A 64 15.78 1.96 -36.82
N GLU A 65 14.45 1.94 -36.85
CA GLU A 65 13.61 2.05 -35.66
C GLU A 65 13.93 0.86 -34.74
N TYR A 66 14.75 1.11 -33.72
CA TYR A 66 14.87 0.22 -32.59
C TYR A 66 13.58 0.34 -31.77
N ALA A 67 12.55 -0.40 -32.17
CA ALA A 67 11.34 -0.56 -31.38
C ALA A 67 11.69 -1.36 -30.11
N THR A 68 11.64 -0.68 -28.96
CA THR A 68 11.71 -1.31 -27.65
C THR A 68 10.53 -2.29 -27.50
N PRO A 69 10.76 -3.55 -27.07
CA PRO A 69 9.66 -4.48 -26.83
C PRO A 69 8.80 -3.95 -25.66
N PRO A 70 7.46 -4.00 -25.75
CA PRO A 70 6.58 -3.46 -24.71
C PRO A 70 6.80 -4.18 -23.38
N GLN A 71 7.02 -3.42 -22.31
CA GLN A 71 7.22 -3.95 -20.96
C GLN A 71 5.93 -4.43 -20.28
N ASN A 72 4.76 -4.06 -20.81
CA ASN A 72 3.48 -4.56 -20.33
C ASN A 72 2.47 -4.75 -21.48
N THR A 73 1.40 -5.48 -21.18
CA THR A 73 0.32 -5.79 -22.13
C THR A 73 -0.43 -4.54 -22.60
N LEU A 74 -0.42 -3.45 -21.81
CA LEU A 74 -1.14 -2.22 -22.13
C LEU A 74 -0.44 -1.44 -23.26
N GLU A 75 0.88 -1.30 -23.20
CA GLU A 75 1.71 -0.62 -24.19
C GLU A 75 1.73 -1.42 -25.51
N ALA A 76 1.81 -2.76 -25.42
CA ALA A 76 1.68 -3.63 -26.59
C ALA A 76 0.35 -3.44 -27.32
N GLN A 77 -0.74 -3.27 -26.56
CA GLN A 77 -2.08 -3.08 -27.11
C GLN A 77 -2.25 -1.68 -27.72
N ALA A 78 -1.64 -0.65 -27.13
CA ALA A 78 -1.60 0.70 -27.70
C ALA A 78 -0.81 0.76 -29.01
N GLN A 79 0.31 0.04 -29.10
CA GLN A 79 1.14 -0.03 -30.31
C GLN A 79 0.45 -0.83 -31.42
N ALA A 80 -0.26 -1.91 -31.09
CA ALA A 80 -1.07 -2.65 -32.06
C ALA A 80 -2.20 -1.80 -32.64
N LEU A 81 -2.83 -0.96 -31.82
CA LEU A 81 -3.88 -0.04 -32.26
C LEU A 81 -3.33 1.10 -33.13
N ALA A 82 -2.14 1.62 -32.81
CA ALA A 82 -1.47 2.66 -33.59
C ALA A 82 -0.95 2.16 -34.94
N ALA A 83 -0.53 0.89 -35.01
CA ALA A 83 -0.06 0.26 -36.25
C ALA A 83 -1.18 -0.14 -37.23
N GLY A 84 -2.45 0.04 -36.87
CA GLY A 84 -3.60 -0.38 -37.71
C GLY A 84 -3.70 -1.90 -37.90
N SER A 85 -2.92 -2.67 -37.14
CA SER A 85 -2.83 -4.12 -37.22
C SER A 85 -3.91 -4.74 -36.34
N GLN A 86 -4.94 -5.31 -36.95
CA GLN A 86 -5.90 -6.14 -36.22
C GLN A 86 -5.14 -7.30 -35.54
N PRO A 87 -5.46 -7.68 -34.29
CA PRO A 87 -4.86 -8.87 -33.69
C PRO A 87 -5.17 -10.08 -34.57
N MET A 88 -4.12 -10.72 -35.08
CA MET A 88 -4.21 -11.99 -35.82
C MET A 88 -5.06 -12.97 -35.00
N GLN A 89 -6.23 -13.32 -35.54
CA GLN A 89 -7.03 -14.42 -35.01
C GLN A 89 -6.24 -15.73 -35.22
N PRO A 90 -6.24 -16.66 -34.26
CA PRO A 90 -5.67 -17.98 -34.48
C PRO A 90 -6.43 -18.71 -35.61
N PRO A 91 -5.76 -19.50 -36.46
CA PRO A 91 -6.39 -20.15 -37.60
C PRO A 91 -7.46 -21.17 -37.15
N PRO A 92 -8.64 -21.21 -37.79
CA PRO A 92 -9.63 -22.25 -37.55
C PRO A 92 -9.17 -23.59 -38.16
N PRO A 93 -9.53 -24.75 -37.56
CA PRO A 93 -9.32 -26.03 -38.20
C PRO A 93 -10.20 -26.12 -39.47
N VAL A 94 -9.56 -26.56 -40.55
CA VAL A 94 -10.14 -26.78 -41.87
C VAL A 94 -11.25 -27.84 -41.83
N GLY A 95 -12.41 -27.49 -42.41
CA GLY A 95 -13.46 -28.47 -42.73
C GLY A 95 -14.82 -27.87 -43.05
N GLY A 96 -15.16 -27.79 -44.34
CA GLY A 96 -16.55 -27.74 -44.82
C GLY A 96 -17.03 -26.37 -45.32
N VAL A 97 -17.07 -26.23 -46.64
CA VAL A 97 -17.65 -25.10 -47.39
C VAL A 97 -19.18 -25.15 -47.43
N THR A 98 -19.85 -24.04 -47.13
CA THR A 98 -21.09 -23.63 -47.81
C THR A 98 -21.16 -22.11 -47.88
N THR A 99 -21.19 -21.61 -49.10
CA THR A 99 -21.29 -20.22 -49.53
C THR A 99 -22.63 -19.61 -49.14
N GLN A 100 -22.64 -18.51 -48.38
CA GLN A 100 -23.77 -17.57 -48.32
C GLN A 100 -23.25 -16.13 -48.28
N GLN A 101 -24.01 -15.27 -48.97
CA GLN A 101 -23.60 -14.01 -49.55
C GLN A 101 -23.43 -12.87 -48.54
N GLN A 102 -22.46 -12.01 -48.86
CA GLN A 102 -22.13 -10.72 -48.27
C GLN A 102 -23.22 -9.67 -48.51
N PRO A 103 -23.58 -8.87 -47.49
CA PRO A 103 -24.04 -7.50 -47.68
C PRO A 103 -22.94 -6.47 -47.36
N ALA A 104 -23.12 -5.31 -47.96
CA ALA A 104 -22.20 -4.20 -48.08
C ALA A 104 -21.66 -3.61 -46.77
N ALA A 105 -20.50 -2.97 -46.89
CA ALA A 105 -19.85 -2.13 -45.91
C ALA A 105 -20.81 -1.09 -45.30
N GLN A 106 -20.98 -1.15 -43.99
CA GLN A 106 -21.54 -0.07 -43.19
C GLN A 106 -20.37 0.62 -42.47
N ALA A 107 -20.31 1.94 -42.64
CA ALA A 107 -19.36 2.81 -41.96
C ALA A 107 -19.46 2.60 -40.44
N SER A 108 -18.34 2.20 -39.82
CA SER A 108 -18.23 2.07 -38.37
C SER A 108 -18.23 3.46 -37.73
N SER A 109 -19.36 3.88 -37.19
CA SER A 109 -19.42 5.00 -36.24
C SER A 109 -18.47 4.71 -35.06
N PRO A 110 -17.71 5.69 -34.54
CA PRO A 110 -16.89 5.47 -33.36
C PRO A 110 -17.77 5.05 -32.19
N ALA A 111 -17.46 3.90 -31.60
CA ALA A 111 -18.14 3.41 -30.40
C ALA A 111 -18.00 4.48 -29.29
N PRO A 112 -19.08 4.86 -28.60
CA PRO A 112 -18.96 5.73 -27.44
C PRO A 112 -18.05 5.03 -26.42
N THR A 113 -17.00 5.71 -25.98
CA THR A 113 -16.25 5.32 -24.78
C THR A 113 -17.26 5.22 -23.64
N GLN A 114 -17.64 3.99 -23.32
CA GLN A 114 -18.50 3.68 -22.20
C GLN A 114 -17.63 3.81 -20.95
N THR A 115 -17.50 5.05 -20.48
CA THR A 115 -17.01 5.32 -19.13
C THR A 115 -18.00 4.64 -18.20
N ALA A 116 -17.65 3.44 -17.73
CA ALA A 116 -18.44 2.75 -16.73
C ALA A 116 -18.58 3.70 -15.54
N ALA A 117 -19.79 4.20 -15.30
CA ALA A 117 -20.08 5.04 -14.16
C ALA A 117 -19.82 4.20 -12.91
N LEU A 118 -18.69 4.46 -12.24
CA LEU A 118 -18.38 3.87 -10.96
C LEU A 118 -19.49 4.29 -9.99
N ALA A 119 -20.12 3.33 -9.33
CA ALA A 119 -21.08 3.63 -8.28
C ALA A 119 -20.44 4.60 -7.26
N PRO A 120 -21.23 5.53 -6.67
CA PRO A 120 -20.69 6.49 -5.71
C PRO A 120 -20.03 5.75 -4.54
N ALA A 121 -18.80 6.16 -4.21
CA ALA A 121 -18.04 5.56 -3.12
C ALA A 121 -18.76 5.78 -1.78
N LYS A 122 -18.74 4.78 -0.91
CA LYS A 122 -19.36 4.81 0.43
C LYS A 122 -18.57 5.65 1.44
N GLY A 123 -17.49 6.29 1.00
CA GLY A 123 -16.55 7.05 1.79
C GLY A 123 -15.15 6.97 1.19
N THR A 124 -14.27 7.85 1.65
CA THR A 124 -12.87 7.91 1.23
C THR A 124 -11.92 7.57 2.36
N ILE A 125 -10.87 6.80 2.04
CA ILE A 125 -9.89 6.31 3.00
C ILE A 125 -8.48 6.51 2.46
N ARG A 126 -7.52 6.82 3.33
CA ARG A 126 -6.08 6.71 3.01
C ARG A 126 -5.33 5.92 4.06
N PHE A 127 -4.33 5.19 3.61
CA PHE A 127 -3.43 4.42 4.47
C PHE A 127 -2.10 5.16 4.59
N LEU A 128 -1.67 5.38 5.83
CA LEU A 128 -0.31 5.86 6.11
C LEU A 128 0.69 4.70 6.09
N PRO A 129 1.99 4.99 5.96
CA PRO A 129 3.04 3.99 6.12
C PRO A 129 2.89 3.20 7.41
N ILE A 130 3.12 1.90 7.33
CA ILE A 130 3.03 0.97 8.45
C ILE A 130 4.30 1.07 9.29
N ILE A 131 4.13 1.13 10.60
CA ILE A 131 5.23 1.27 11.57
C ILE A 131 5.47 -0.08 12.23
N GLY A 132 6.74 -0.48 12.34
CA GLY A 132 7.17 -1.66 13.11
C GLY A 132 7.16 -3.00 12.37
N ALA A 133 6.69 -3.03 11.11
CA ALA A 133 6.77 -4.21 10.23
C ALA A 133 7.74 -3.98 9.06
N PRO A 134 8.53 -4.99 8.66
CA PRO A 134 9.40 -4.90 7.49
C PRO A 134 8.60 -4.93 6.19
N ILE A 135 9.19 -4.41 5.12
CA ILE A 135 8.54 -4.32 3.79
C ILE A 135 8.00 -5.68 3.32
N GLN A 136 8.71 -6.78 3.58
CA GLN A 136 8.28 -8.13 3.19
C GLN A 136 6.92 -8.53 3.80
N ALA A 137 6.61 -8.06 5.01
CA ALA A 137 5.31 -8.27 5.66
C ALA A 137 4.29 -7.20 5.25
N VAL A 138 4.73 -5.96 5.04
CA VAL A 138 3.87 -4.83 4.66
C VAL A 138 3.33 -4.96 3.24
N THR A 139 4.13 -5.44 2.28
CA THR A 139 3.70 -5.58 0.87
C THR A 139 2.41 -6.40 0.70
N PRO A 140 2.31 -7.64 1.23
CA PRO A 140 1.06 -8.41 1.13
C PRO A 140 -0.10 -7.78 1.93
N LEU A 141 0.18 -7.17 3.09
CA LEU A 141 -0.81 -6.45 3.90
C LEU A 141 -1.42 -5.28 3.11
N SER A 142 -0.60 -4.38 2.56
CA SER A 142 -1.04 -3.18 1.85
C SER A 142 -1.83 -3.51 0.59
N ARG A 143 -1.40 -4.52 -0.17
CA ARG A 143 -2.14 -4.99 -1.35
C ARG A 143 -3.54 -5.46 -0.94
N GLN A 144 -3.63 -6.26 0.12
CA GLN A 144 -4.91 -6.79 0.59
C GLN A 144 -5.80 -5.70 1.17
N LEU A 145 -5.27 -4.76 1.97
CA LEU A 145 -6.03 -3.60 2.45
C LEU A 145 -6.66 -2.83 1.30
N GLY A 146 -5.91 -2.62 0.21
CA GLY A 146 -6.43 -1.96 -0.97
C GLY A 146 -7.51 -2.75 -1.71
N ALA A 147 -7.35 -4.07 -1.82
CA ALA A 147 -8.34 -4.94 -2.44
C ALA A 147 -9.66 -4.94 -1.64
N GLU A 148 -9.57 -5.18 -0.34
CA GLU A 148 -10.71 -5.24 0.57
C GLU A 148 -11.44 -3.90 0.66
N ALA A 149 -10.70 -2.78 0.78
CA ALA A 149 -11.33 -1.47 0.83
C ALA A 149 -12.19 -1.18 -0.42
N ARG A 150 -11.67 -1.51 -1.62
CA ARG A 150 -12.43 -1.35 -2.86
C ARG A 150 -13.60 -2.33 -2.96
N ALA A 151 -13.42 -3.58 -2.51
CA ALA A 151 -14.50 -4.57 -2.46
C ALA A 151 -15.66 -4.12 -1.55
N HIS A 152 -15.36 -3.34 -0.51
CA HIS A 152 -16.34 -2.73 0.38
C HIS A 152 -16.86 -1.36 -0.11
N GLY A 153 -16.50 -0.92 -1.32
CA GLY A 153 -16.99 0.32 -1.93
C GLY A 153 -16.32 1.60 -1.41
N LEU A 154 -15.15 1.51 -0.78
CA LEU A 154 -14.37 2.66 -0.34
C LEU A 154 -13.48 3.17 -1.48
N ALA A 155 -13.41 4.49 -1.64
CA ALA A 155 -12.44 5.13 -2.52
C ALA A 155 -11.11 5.35 -1.79
N ILE A 156 -10.02 4.84 -2.34
CA ILE A 156 -8.69 4.99 -1.74
C ILE A 156 -8.02 6.25 -2.28
N LYS A 157 -7.63 7.14 -1.39
CA LYS A 157 -6.86 8.34 -1.69
C LYS A 157 -5.36 8.09 -1.54
N GLY A 158 -4.55 8.93 -2.17
CA GLY A 158 -3.10 8.86 -2.03
C GLY A 158 -2.66 9.04 -0.58
N SER A 159 -1.59 8.40 -0.16
CA SER A 159 -1.10 8.44 1.22
C SER A 159 -0.71 9.82 1.72
N ASN A 160 -0.65 10.85 0.86
CA ASN A 160 -0.41 12.26 1.19
C ASN A 160 -1.61 13.18 0.92
N ASP A 161 -2.73 12.66 0.39
CA ASP A 161 -3.91 13.45 0.03
C ASP A 161 -4.76 13.77 1.28
N PRO A 162 -4.84 15.03 1.73
CA PRO A 162 -5.55 15.37 2.96
C PRO A 162 -7.08 15.24 2.85
N ALA A 163 -7.63 15.04 1.65
CA ALA A 163 -9.07 15.04 1.41
C ALA A 163 -9.77 13.69 1.70
N ALA A 164 -9.09 12.73 2.33
CA ALA A 164 -9.72 11.48 2.75
C ALA A 164 -10.56 11.70 4.01
N ASP A 165 -11.78 11.15 4.06
CA ASP A 165 -12.66 11.24 5.24
C ASP A 165 -11.98 10.62 6.46
N HIS A 166 -11.35 9.46 6.27
CA HIS A 166 -10.62 8.75 7.31
C HIS A 166 -9.20 8.39 6.91
N ILE A 167 -8.30 8.46 7.90
CA ILE A 167 -6.89 8.14 7.79
C ILE A 167 -6.60 6.94 8.68
N LEU A 168 -6.05 5.86 8.11
CA LEU A 168 -5.64 4.68 8.88
C LEU A 168 -4.13 4.67 9.07
N LYS A 169 -3.70 4.59 10.32
CA LYS A 169 -2.29 4.49 10.73
C LYS A 169 -2.05 3.19 11.48
N GLY A 170 -1.21 2.32 10.91
CA GLY A 170 -0.95 0.98 11.42
C GLY A 170 0.36 0.85 12.18
N TYR A 171 0.31 0.17 13.32
CA TYR A 171 1.43 -0.16 14.19
C TYR A 171 1.46 -1.67 14.41
N PHE A 172 2.61 -2.29 14.18
CA PHE A 172 2.77 -3.73 14.23
C PHE A 172 4.01 -4.10 15.04
N SER A 173 3.91 -5.19 15.79
CA SER A 173 5.04 -5.85 16.41
C SER A 173 4.92 -7.36 16.22
N ALA A 174 6.05 -8.05 16.18
CA ALA A 174 6.10 -9.50 16.13
C ALA A 174 7.17 -10.01 17.09
N PHE A 175 6.90 -11.13 17.74
CA PHE A 175 7.87 -11.82 18.60
C PHE A 175 7.74 -13.34 18.45
N SER A 176 8.87 -14.05 18.55
CA SER A 176 8.95 -15.50 18.55
C SER A 176 9.02 -16.03 19.98
N GLU A 177 8.12 -16.94 20.35
CA GLU A 177 8.15 -17.64 21.64
C GLU A 177 7.58 -19.05 21.48
N GLY A 178 8.23 -20.06 22.08
CA GLY A 178 7.63 -21.39 22.21
C GLY A 178 7.26 -22.09 20.89
N GLY A 179 8.07 -21.90 19.83
CA GLY A 179 7.78 -22.47 18.50
C GLY A 179 6.60 -21.80 17.78
N LYS A 180 6.29 -20.56 18.16
CA LYS A 180 5.24 -19.74 17.58
C LYS A 180 5.78 -18.34 17.31
N VAL A 181 5.17 -17.66 16.35
CA VAL A 181 5.29 -16.21 16.17
C VAL A 181 3.96 -15.59 16.52
N THR A 182 4.01 -14.56 17.35
CA THR A 182 2.86 -13.73 17.72
C THR A 182 3.01 -12.36 17.09
N ILE A 183 2.00 -11.92 16.35
CA ILE A 183 1.87 -10.56 15.83
C ILE A 183 0.85 -9.81 16.65
N ILE A 184 1.18 -8.61 17.10
CA ILE A 184 0.23 -7.66 17.68
C ILE A 184 0.13 -6.48 16.72
N TYR A 185 -1.09 -6.06 16.42
CA TYR A 185 -1.35 -4.92 15.56
C TYR A 185 -2.37 -3.96 16.17
N VAL A 186 -2.15 -2.67 15.91
CA VAL A 186 -3.03 -1.59 16.29
C VAL A 186 -3.18 -0.66 15.10
N TRP A 187 -4.42 -0.29 14.80
CA TRP A 187 -4.77 0.71 13.81
C TRP A 187 -5.49 1.86 14.49
N ASP A 188 -4.96 3.06 14.33
CA ASP A 188 -5.71 4.28 14.67
C ASP A 188 -6.47 4.76 13.42
N ILE A 189 -7.77 5.00 13.60
CA ILE A 189 -8.62 5.66 12.63
C ILE A 189 -8.72 7.12 13.03
N LEU A 190 -8.24 7.99 12.16
CA LEU A 190 -8.16 9.43 12.39
C LEU A 190 -9.09 10.17 11.43
N ASN A 191 -9.57 11.33 11.85
CA ASN A 191 -10.21 12.30 10.96
C ASN A 191 -9.17 13.08 10.14
N GLN A 192 -9.64 13.99 9.28
CA GLN A 192 -8.81 14.89 8.48
C GLN A 192 -7.86 15.78 9.30
N SER A 193 -8.23 16.14 10.54
CA SER A 193 -7.37 16.94 11.44
C SER A 193 -6.31 16.09 12.17
N GLY A 194 -6.28 14.78 11.96
CA GLY A 194 -5.37 13.84 12.64
C GLY A 194 -5.82 13.43 14.04
N SER A 195 -7.00 13.86 14.49
CA SER A 195 -7.59 13.44 15.76
C SER A 195 -8.08 12.01 15.66
N ARG A 196 -7.78 11.18 16.66
CA ARG A 196 -8.22 9.79 16.67
C ARG A 196 -9.70 9.67 16.98
N LEU A 197 -10.42 9.03 16.07
CA LEU A 197 -11.84 8.72 16.18
C LEU A 197 -12.05 7.32 16.78
N HIS A 198 -11.24 6.35 16.34
CA HIS A 198 -11.42 4.96 16.74
C HIS A 198 -10.08 4.20 16.71
N ARG A 199 -10.08 3.01 17.33
CA ARG A 199 -8.92 2.12 17.37
C ARG A 199 -9.37 0.69 17.14
N ILE A 200 -8.75 0.05 16.16
CA ILE A 200 -8.83 -1.39 15.89
C ILE A 200 -7.55 -2.01 16.41
N GLN A 201 -7.63 -3.18 17.04
CA GLN A 201 -6.46 -3.88 17.55
C GLN A 201 -6.69 -5.38 17.56
N GLY A 202 -5.63 -6.13 17.37
CA GLY A 202 -5.71 -7.58 17.39
C GLY A 202 -4.37 -8.24 17.60
N GLN A 203 -4.44 -9.56 17.78
CA GLN A 203 -3.29 -10.43 17.94
C GLN A 203 -3.51 -11.68 17.09
N GLU A 204 -2.49 -12.07 16.35
CA GLU A 204 -2.46 -13.34 15.64
C GLU A 204 -1.29 -14.18 16.11
N VAL A 205 -1.47 -15.50 16.16
CA VAL A 205 -0.43 -16.45 16.53
C VAL A 205 -0.36 -17.54 15.48
N VAL A 206 0.84 -17.81 14.98
CA VAL A 206 1.10 -18.90 14.02
C VAL A 206 2.25 -19.79 14.48
N PRO A 207 2.18 -21.10 14.23
CA PRO A 207 3.32 -21.98 14.46
C PRO A 207 4.50 -21.56 13.57
N SER A 208 5.70 -21.54 14.12
CA SER A 208 6.91 -21.14 13.41
C SER A 208 8.15 -21.72 14.08
N SER A 209 9.09 -22.19 13.27
CA SER A 209 10.43 -22.59 13.72
C SER A 209 11.48 -21.49 13.49
N ALA A 210 11.07 -20.31 13.03
CA ALA A 210 11.99 -19.21 12.74
C ALA A 210 12.53 -18.57 14.03
N THR A 211 13.84 -18.33 14.07
CA THR A 211 14.50 -17.61 15.16
C THR A 211 14.05 -16.14 15.18
N GLU A 212 14.03 -15.50 14.03
CA GLU A 212 13.58 -14.11 13.85
C GLU A 212 12.06 -14.04 13.68
N ALA A 213 11.39 -13.18 14.45
CA ALA A 213 9.93 -13.10 14.48
C ALA A 213 9.30 -12.87 13.10
N TRP A 214 9.76 -11.84 12.39
CA TRP A 214 9.21 -11.49 11.08
C TRP A 214 9.51 -12.53 9.99
N ALA A 215 10.56 -13.34 10.14
CA ALA A 215 10.87 -14.42 9.20
C ALA A 215 9.88 -15.58 9.29
N GLY A 216 9.22 -15.76 10.45
CA GLY A 216 8.19 -16.77 10.66
C GLY A 216 6.78 -16.34 10.30
N VAL A 217 6.57 -15.09 9.84
CA VAL A 217 5.27 -14.56 9.47
C VAL A 217 4.94 -14.89 8.01
N PRO A 218 3.93 -15.73 7.71
CA PRO A 218 3.55 -16.00 6.34
C PRO A 218 2.78 -14.80 5.75
N ALA A 219 2.93 -14.58 4.44
CA ALA A 219 2.22 -13.52 3.72
C ALA A 219 0.69 -13.65 3.85
N SER A 220 0.16 -14.88 3.90
CA SER A 220 -1.26 -15.15 4.10
C SER A 220 -1.80 -14.61 5.42
N LEU A 221 -1.00 -14.63 6.49
CA LEU A 221 -1.42 -14.06 7.77
C LEU A 221 -1.57 -12.54 7.68
N MET A 222 -0.63 -11.87 7.01
CA MET A 222 -0.72 -10.42 6.79
C MET A 222 -1.92 -10.06 5.92
N GLN A 223 -2.26 -10.88 4.92
CA GLN A 223 -3.50 -10.72 4.15
C GLN A 223 -4.75 -10.92 5.04
N GLN A 224 -4.77 -11.93 5.91
CA GLN A 224 -5.87 -12.13 6.84
C GLN A 224 -6.06 -10.95 7.80
N ILE A 225 -4.97 -10.38 8.32
CA ILE A 225 -5.03 -9.17 9.18
C ILE A 225 -5.63 -7.99 8.40
N ALA A 226 -5.26 -7.79 7.13
CA ALA A 226 -5.86 -6.75 6.30
C ALA A 226 -7.37 -6.92 6.13
N THR A 227 -7.82 -8.14 5.81
CA THR A 227 -9.24 -8.47 5.69
C THR A 227 -9.99 -8.20 7.01
N LYS A 228 -9.45 -8.66 8.15
CA LYS A 228 -10.04 -8.36 9.48
C LYS A 228 -10.13 -6.86 9.72
N THR A 229 -9.06 -6.12 9.46
CA THR A 229 -8.99 -4.66 9.66
C THR A 229 -10.08 -3.92 8.87
N ILE A 230 -10.29 -4.24 7.59
CA ILE A 230 -11.33 -3.57 6.77
C ILE A 230 -12.74 -3.97 7.21
N ASN A 231 -12.95 -5.23 7.58
CA ASN A 231 -14.24 -5.66 8.13
C ASN A 231 -14.58 -4.91 9.42
N GLU A 232 -13.64 -4.79 10.35
CA GLU A 232 -13.83 -4.02 11.59
C GLU A 232 -14.03 -2.53 11.30
N TYR A 233 -13.25 -1.95 10.39
CA TYR A 233 -13.41 -0.55 9.98
C TYR A 233 -14.80 -0.28 9.38
N THR A 234 -15.27 -1.14 8.48
CA THR A 234 -16.58 -0.95 7.83
C THR A 234 -17.74 -1.21 8.80
N SER A 235 -17.58 -2.13 9.74
CA SER A 235 -18.53 -2.31 10.84
C SER A 235 -18.61 -1.07 11.73
N TRP A 236 -17.47 -0.48 12.08
CA TRP A 236 -17.42 0.78 12.83
C TRP A 236 -18.09 1.91 12.04
N LEU A 237 -17.77 2.04 10.74
CA LEU A 237 -18.35 3.05 9.86
C LEU A 237 -19.89 2.95 9.80
N ALA A 238 -20.44 1.74 9.72
CA ALA A 238 -21.89 1.54 9.70
C ALA A 238 -22.59 2.00 10.99
N GLY A 239 -21.91 1.97 12.13
CA GLY A 239 -22.44 2.45 13.42
C GLY A 239 -22.23 3.95 13.69
N HIS A 240 -21.41 4.64 12.87
CA HIS A 240 -21.00 6.04 13.09
C HIS A 240 -21.21 6.94 11.86
N GLY A 241 -21.67 6.39 10.74
CA GLY A 241 -21.91 7.09 9.48
C GLY A 241 -23.33 7.61 9.31
N GLY A 242 -23.97 8.06 10.40
CA GLY A 242 -25.31 8.67 10.42
C GLY A 242 -25.25 10.14 10.79
#